data_AF-S2QV91-F1
#
_entry.id   AF-S2QV91-F1
#
_cell.length_a   1.000
_cell.length_b   1.000
_cell.length_c   1.000
_cell.angle_alpha   90.00
_cell.angle_beta   90.00
_cell.angle_gamma   90.00
#
_symmetry.space_group_name_H-M   'P 1'
#
loop_
_entity.id
_entity.type
_entity.pdbx_description
1 polymer ?
#
loop_
_entity_poly.entity_id
_entity_poly.type
_entity_poly.pdbx_seq_one_letter_code
_entity_poly.pdbx_strand_id
1 'polypeptide(L)'
;KAIIPKGNKRMSMNPVTNGGSLAKHLEKPNPSDYALDNKDHGTTEGQDMMVLGAYIRDLIKLNSNNRNFRGFGPDETLSNRLNKVFEATKRQWMESTNPPYDALLAPHGRIIDSMLSEHMDEGLLEGYTLTGRYGFFASYESFLRVVDSMLTQHFKWLRNAHEEASWRADIPSLNVIASSTAFQQDHNGYSHQDPGVISHLAEKRPNI
;
A
#
# COMPACT_ATOMS: atom_id res chain seq x y z
N LYS A 1 -8.82 15.44 42.79
CA LYS A 1 -9.01 14.34 41.79
C LYS A 1 -7.75 14.25 40.95
N ALA A 2 -7.19 13.04 40.75
CA ALA A 2 -6.08 12.88 39.81
C ALA A 2 -6.58 13.05 38.37
N ILE A 3 -5.95 13.93 37.60
CA ILE A 3 -6.36 14.33 36.24
C ILE A 3 -5.68 13.52 35.11
N ILE A 4 -4.64 12.76 35.44
CA ILE A 4 -3.85 12.02 34.44
C ILE A 4 -4.46 10.62 34.22
N PRO A 5 -4.67 10.19 32.96
CA PRO A 5 -5.11 8.83 32.63
C PRO A 5 -4.18 7.76 33.22
N LYS A 6 -4.70 6.57 33.49
CA LYS A 6 -3.93 5.43 34.00
C LYS A 6 -3.88 4.27 33.00
N GLY A 7 -2.90 3.39 33.15
CA GLY A 7 -2.72 2.20 32.30
C GLY A 7 -2.59 2.58 30.81
N ASN A 8 -3.27 1.82 29.95
CA ASN A 8 -3.27 1.97 28.49
C ASN A 8 -4.09 3.17 27.98
N LYS A 9 -4.75 3.92 28.87
CA LYS A 9 -5.42 5.19 28.52
C LYS A 9 -4.44 6.37 28.47
N ARG A 10 -3.19 6.19 28.90
CA ARG A 10 -2.12 7.19 28.73
C ARG A 10 -1.67 7.19 27.27
N MET A 11 -1.42 8.36 26.69
CA MET A 11 -0.99 8.47 25.29
C MET A 11 0.26 7.61 24.99
N SER A 12 1.24 7.60 25.89
CA SER A 12 2.48 6.81 25.73
C SER A 12 2.32 5.30 25.94
N MET A 13 1.18 4.86 26.48
CA MET A 13 0.90 3.44 26.76
C MET A 13 -0.24 2.90 25.91
N ASN A 14 -0.79 3.72 25.02
CA ASN A 14 -1.85 3.28 24.13
C ASN A 14 -1.25 2.26 23.15
N PRO A 15 -1.78 1.02 23.04
CA PRO A 15 -1.21 0.00 22.16
C PRO A 15 -1.06 0.42 20.70
N VAL A 16 -1.84 1.40 20.23
CA VAL A 16 -1.71 1.99 18.89
C VAL A 16 -0.31 2.58 18.64
N THR A 17 0.37 3.11 19.66
CA THR A 17 1.72 3.66 19.53
C THR A 17 2.82 2.57 19.50
N ASN A 18 2.46 1.32 19.79
CA ASN A 18 3.27 0.11 19.65
C ASN A 18 2.53 -0.93 18.79
N GLY A 19 2.07 -0.49 17.61
CA GLY A 19 1.07 -1.18 16.79
C GLY A 19 1.47 -2.57 16.28
N GLY A 20 2.76 -2.91 16.29
CA GLY A 20 3.23 -4.27 15.98
C GLY A 20 2.56 -5.34 16.85
N SER A 21 2.34 -5.03 18.13
CA SER A 21 1.61 -5.90 19.07
C SER A 21 0.12 -6.06 18.76
N LEU A 22 -0.44 -5.20 17.91
CA LEU A 22 -1.83 -5.25 17.45
C LEU A 22 -1.97 -5.96 16.10
N ALA A 23 -0.86 -6.31 15.46
CA ALA A 23 -0.88 -6.93 14.14
C ALA A 23 -1.60 -8.27 14.18
N LYS A 24 -2.69 -8.37 13.42
CA LYS A 24 -3.42 -9.62 13.20
C LYS A 24 -2.89 -10.30 11.96
N HIS A 25 -2.78 -11.63 11.98
CA HIS A 25 -2.35 -12.41 10.83
C HIS A 25 -3.09 -12.00 9.54
N LEU A 26 -2.33 -11.85 8.46
CA LEU A 26 -2.87 -11.56 7.13
C LEU A 26 -3.09 -12.88 6.41
N GLU A 27 -4.36 -13.24 6.20
CA GLU A 27 -4.74 -14.43 5.46
C GLU A 27 -4.41 -14.23 3.99
N LYS A 28 -3.56 -15.09 3.40
CA LYS A 28 -3.07 -14.95 2.03
C LYS A 28 -3.56 -16.10 1.14
N PRO A 29 -4.05 -15.83 -0.08
CA PRO A 29 -4.33 -16.91 -1.03
C PRO A 29 -3.01 -17.55 -1.49
N ASN A 30 -3.07 -18.76 -2.07
CA ASN A 30 -1.89 -19.41 -2.62
C ASN A 30 -1.47 -18.68 -3.92
N PRO A 31 -0.24 -18.13 -4.02
CA PRO A 31 0.20 -17.43 -5.22
C PRO A 31 0.16 -18.29 -6.49
N SER A 32 0.30 -19.61 -6.35
CA SER A 32 0.28 -20.56 -7.48
C SER A 32 -1.05 -20.59 -8.22
N ASP A 33 -2.15 -20.22 -7.55
CA ASP A 33 -3.49 -20.18 -8.14
C ASP A 33 -3.64 -19.05 -9.18
N TYR A 34 -2.67 -18.14 -9.25
CA TYR A 34 -2.64 -16.99 -10.16
C TYR A 34 -1.54 -17.12 -11.23
N ALA A 35 -0.80 -18.22 -11.26
CA ALA A 35 0.25 -18.44 -12.24
C ALA A 35 -0.33 -18.52 -13.66
N LEU A 36 0.34 -17.86 -14.61
CA LEU A 36 0.04 -18.00 -16.04
C LEU A 36 0.59 -19.33 -16.55
N ASP A 37 -0.06 -19.91 -17.57
CA ASP A 37 0.50 -21.06 -18.27
C ASP A 37 1.78 -20.63 -18.99
N ASN A 38 2.89 -21.24 -18.58
CA ASN A 38 4.23 -20.94 -19.06
C ASN A 38 4.95 -22.17 -19.63
N LYS A 39 4.19 -23.22 -20.00
CA LYS A 39 4.75 -24.44 -20.62
C LYS A 39 5.58 -24.12 -21.86
N ASP A 40 5.11 -23.20 -22.69
CA ASP A 40 5.81 -22.70 -23.86
C ASP A 40 6.34 -21.27 -23.58
N HIS A 41 7.64 -21.16 -23.29
CA HIS A 41 8.26 -19.89 -22.87
C HIS A 41 8.14 -18.79 -23.94
N GLY A 42 7.77 -17.58 -23.51
CA GLY A 42 7.70 -16.39 -24.38
C GLY A 42 6.50 -16.33 -25.32
N THR A 43 5.52 -17.23 -25.17
CA THR A 43 4.34 -17.30 -26.06
C THR A 43 3.09 -16.62 -25.50
N THR A 44 3.01 -16.46 -24.18
CA THR A 44 1.87 -15.83 -23.50
C THR A 44 2.12 -14.35 -23.29
N GLU A 45 1.24 -13.49 -23.81
CA GLU A 45 1.20 -12.07 -23.49
C GLU A 45 0.33 -11.85 -22.24
N GLY A 46 0.95 -11.41 -21.15
CA GLY A 46 0.31 -11.21 -19.85
C GLY A 46 0.37 -9.76 -19.38
N GLN A 47 -0.47 -9.43 -18.40
CA GLN A 47 -0.45 -8.14 -17.71
C GLN A 47 -0.24 -8.37 -16.21
N ASP A 48 0.98 -8.23 -15.73
CA ASP A 48 1.39 -8.61 -14.37
C ASP A 48 0.53 -7.94 -13.29
N MET A 49 0.22 -6.66 -13.46
CA MET A 49 -0.62 -5.92 -12.52
C MET A 49 -2.10 -6.38 -12.54
N MET A 50 -2.60 -6.91 -13.66
CA MET A 50 -3.94 -7.56 -13.68
C MET A 50 -3.93 -8.88 -12.91
N VAL A 51 -2.82 -9.63 -12.96
CA VAL A 51 -2.63 -10.85 -12.17
C VAL A 51 -2.53 -10.50 -10.68
N LEU A 52 -1.70 -9.52 -10.34
CA LEU A 52 -1.59 -9.00 -8.97
C LEU A 52 -2.92 -8.46 -8.44
N GLY A 53 -3.68 -7.74 -9.26
CA GLY A 53 -5.02 -7.27 -8.90
C GLY A 53 -5.98 -8.41 -8.53
N ALA A 54 -5.88 -9.58 -9.18
CA ALA A 54 -6.65 -10.76 -8.84
C ALA A 54 -6.25 -11.32 -7.47
N TYR A 55 -4.95 -11.40 -7.20
CA TYR A 55 -4.42 -11.82 -5.89
C TYR A 55 -4.88 -10.88 -4.78
N ILE A 56 -4.79 -9.56 -5.00
CA ILE A 56 -5.20 -8.53 -4.03
C ILE A 56 -6.71 -8.57 -3.79
N ARG A 57 -7.52 -8.79 -4.83
CA ARG A 57 -8.98 -8.98 -4.69
C ARG A 57 -9.30 -10.07 -3.67
N ASP A 58 -8.65 -11.22 -3.77
CA ASP A 58 -8.93 -12.35 -2.89
C ASP A 58 -8.29 -12.15 -1.50
N LEU A 59 -7.14 -11.49 -1.42
CA LEU A 59 -6.57 -11.01 -0.17
C LEU A 59 -7.55 -10.09 0.61
N ILE A 60 -8.23 -9.17 -0.08
CA ILE A 60 -9.27 -8.31 0.51
C ILE A 60 -10.44 -9.16 1.02
N LYS A 61 -10.90 -10.14 0.25
CA LYS A 61 -12.02 -11.02 0.62
C LYS A 61 -11.70 -11.86 1.86
N LEU A 62 -10.54 -12.51 1.88
CA LEU A 62 -10.08 -13.33 3.00
C LEU A 62 -9.95 -12.53 4.30
N ASN A 63 -9.59 -11.25 4.19
CA ASN A 63 -9.40 -10.36 5.34
C ASN A 63 -10.59 -9.42 5.61
N SER A 64 -11.77 -9.72 5.07
CA SER A 64 -12.98 -8.88 5.21
C SER A 64 -13.45 -8.75 6.67
N ASN A 65 -13.30 -9.79 7.47
CA ASN A 65 -13.63 -9.78 8.91
C ASN A 65 -12.60 -8.99 9.73
N ASN A 66 -11.30 -9.20 9.48
CA ASN A 66 -10.22 -8.50 10.18
C ASN A 66 -10.10 -7.03 9.76
N ARG A 67 -10.55 -6.71 8.54
CA ARG A 67 -10.46 -5.39 7.91
C ARG A 67 -9.06 -4.81 8.01
N ASN A 68 -8.02 -5.64 7.96
CA ASN A 68 -6.61 -5.28 8.18
C ASN A 68 -5.81 -5.07 6.89
N PHE A 69 -6.43 -5.11 5.71
CA PHE A 69 -5.76 -4.86 4.42
C PHE A 69 -6.35 -3.67 3.63
N ARG A 70 -5.54 -2.71 3.16
CA ARG A 70 -6.01 -1.53 2.40
C ARG A 70 -5.03 -1.19 1.26
N GLY A 71 -5.55 -0.72 0.12
CA GLY A 71 -4.75 -0.20 -1.00
C GLY A 71 -4.85 1.32 -1.11
N PHE A 72 -3.78 1.94 -1.59
CA PHE A 72 -3.61 3.39 -1.77
C PHE A 72 -3.07 3.67 -3.19
N GLY A 73 -3.45 4.81 -3.78
CA GLY A 73 -3.01 5.21 -5.12
C GLY A 73 -3.48 6.61 -5.50
N PRO A 74 -2.70 7.39 -6.26
CA PRO A 74 -2.97 8.81 -6.48
C PRO A 74 -3.84 9.01 -7.74
N ASP A 75 -5.06 8.47 -7.74
CA ASP A 75 -5.95 8.38 -8.92
C ASP A 75 -5.40 7.46 -10.03
N GLU A 76 -4.63 6.46 -9.64
CA GLU A 76 -3.90 5.59 -10.57
C GLU A 76 -4.25 4.10 -10.45
N THR A 77 -5.11 3.69 -9.51
CA THR A 77 -5.39 2.25 -9.29
C THR A 77 -5.90 1.55 -10.55
N LEU A 78 -6.78 2.18 -11.33
CA LEU A 78 -7.24 1.62 -12.61
C LEU A 78 -6.14 1.70 -13.69
N SER A 79 -5.41 2.82 -13.74
CA SER A 79 -4.36 3.04 -14.74
C SER A 79 -3.21 2.04 -14.60
N ASN A 80 -2.78 1.79 -13.36
CA ASN A 80 -1.82 0.76 -12.96
C ASN A 80 -2.40 -0.68 -13.04
N ARG A 81 -3.51 -0.86 -13.74
CA ARG A 81 -4.13 -2.15 -14.07
C ARG A 81 -4.56 -3.02 -12.86
N LEU A 82 -4.80 -2.43 -11.69
CA LEU A 82 -5.31 -3.15 -10.51
C LEU A 82 -6.84 -3.35 -10.51
N ASN A 83 -7.49 -3.28 -11.68
CA ASN A 83 -8.94 -3.30 -11.88
C ASN A 83 -9.69 -4.34 -11.04
N LYS A 84 -9.15 -5.57 -10.95
CA LYS A 84 -9.81 -6.69 -10.28
C LYS A 84 -10.06 -6.46 -8.78
N VAL A 85 -9.34 -5.55 -8.12
CA VAL A 85 -9.62 -5.20 -6.72
C VAL A 85 -11.05 -4.69 -6.53
N PHE A 86 -11.62 -4.04 -7.55
CA PHE A 86 -12.97 -3.49 -7.51
C PHE A 86 -14.09 -4.54 -7.63
N GLU A 87 -13.75 -5.80 -7.91
CA GLU A 87 -14.67 -6.93 -7.75
C GLU A 87 -14.91 -7.28 -6.27
N ALA A 88 -14.00 -6.89 -5.37
CA ALA A 88 -14.10 -7.13 -3.93
C ALA A 88 -14.46 -5.87 -3.13
N THR A 89 -14.28 -4.68 -3.71
CA THR A 89 -14.42 -3.43 -2.97
C THR A 89 -14.67 -2.21 -3.87
N LYS A 90 -14.71 -1.03 -3.27
CA LYS A 90 -14.83 0.26 -3.94
C LYS A 90 -13.73 1.21 -3.45
N ARG A 91 -13.57 2.34 -4.14
CA ARG A 91 -12.85 3.49 -3.61
C ARG A 91 -13.67 4.09 -2.48
N GLN A 92 -13.02 4.39 -1.35
CA GLN A 92 -13.66 5.09 -0.28
C GLN A 92 -13.78 6.58 -0.62
N TRP A 93 -15.01 7.09 -0.67
CA TRP A 93 -15.33 8.47 -1.03
C TRP A 93 -16.48 8.97 -0.13
N MET A 94 -16.29 10.13 0.49
CA MET A 94 -17.24 10.66 1.49
C MET A 94 -18.15 11.75 0.95
N GLU A 95 -17.82 12.38 -0.17
CA GLU A 95 -18.68 13.42 -0.75
C GLU A 95 -19.83 12.81 -1.54
N SER A 96 -20.67 13.68 -2.09
CA SER A 96 -21.74 13.24 -2.99
C SER A 96 -21.15 12.59 -4.24
N THR A 97 -21.89 11.64 -4.80
CA THR A 97 -21.55 10.97 -6.06
C THR A 97 -22.61 11.28 -7.12
N ASN A 98 -22.21 11.38 -8.38
CA ASN A 98 -23.05 11.71 -9.53
C ASN A 98 -22.99 10.62 -10.61
N PRO A 99 -23.76 9.53 -10.49
CA PRO A 99 -23.86 8.51 -11.54
C PRO A 99 -24.54 9.06 -12.82
N PRO A 100 -24.12 8.63 -14.03
CA PRO A 100 -23.12 7.60 -14.30
C PRO A 100 -21.68 8.11 -14.41
N TYR A 101 -21.43 9.39 -14.16
CA TYR A 101 -20.09 10.01 -14.30
C TYR A 101 -19.10 9.46 -13.29
N ASP A 102 -19.57 9.22 -12.05
CA ASP A 102 -18.76 8.60 -11.01
C ASP A 102 -18.92 7.07 -11.02
N ALA A 103 -17.78 6.36 -10.98
CA ALA A 103 -17.74 4.91 -10.95
C ALA A 103 -16.92 4.37 -9.78
N LEU A 104 -17.36 3.23 -9.23
CA LEU A 104 -16.63 2.48 -8.21
C LEU A 104 -16.38 3.25 -6.89
N LEU A 105 -17.19 4.28 -6.60
CA LEU A 105 -17.16 5.04 -5.35
C LEU A 105 -18.18 4.52 -4.34
N ALA A 106 -17.82 4.56 -3.05
CA ALA A 106 -18.74 4.40 -1.93
C ALA A 106 -18.20 5.00 -0.62
N PRO A 107 -19.06 5.33 0.36
CA PRO A 107 -18.64 5.79 1.69
C PRO A 107 -17.72 4.82 2.45
N HIS A 108 -17.72 3.55 2.05
CA HIS A 108 -16.85 2.51 2.60
C HIS A 108 -16.19 1.73 1.46
N GLY A 109 -14.86 1.67 1.50
CA GLY A 109 -14.05 1.00 0.50
C GLY A 109 -12.70 0.57 1.08
N ARG A 110 -12.08 -0.45 0.49
CA ARG A 110 -10.73 -0.92 0.86
C ARG A 110 -9.62 -0.31 0.00
N ILE A 111 -10.00 0.47 -1.01
CA ILE A 111 -9.09 1.29 -1.80
C ILE A 111 -9.30 2.76 -1.42
N ILE A 112 -8.22 3.50 -1.20
CA ILE A 112 -8.23 4.97 -1.15
C ILE A 112 -7.47 5.40 -2.40
N ASP A 113 -8.19 5.99 -3.36
CA ASP A 113 -7.60 6.30 -4.68
C ASP A 113 -8.07 7.64 -5.25
N SER A 114 -8.98 8.33 -4.56
CA SER A 114 -9.67 9.52 -5.10
C SER A 114 -8.98 10.83 -4.71
N MET A 115 -7.70 10.78 -4.35
CA MET A 115 -6.88 11.95 -4.02
C MET A 115 -5.60 11.86 -4.84
N LEU A 116 -5.35 12.85 -5.69
CA LEU A 116 -4.14 12.91 -6.51
C LEU A 116 -2.98 13.49 -5.69
N SER A 117 -2.42 12.68 -4.79
CA SER A 117 -1.30 13.07 -3.94
C SER A 117 -0.55 11.87 -3.38
N GLU A 118 0.67 11.65 -3.87
CA GLU A 118 1.56 10.59 -3.40
C GLU A 118 1.87 10.76 -1.91
N HIS A 119 2.03 12.01 -1.44
CA HIS A 119 2.24 12.30 -0.01
C HIS A 119 1.10 11.80 0.87
N MET A 120 -0.15 11.94 0.40
CA MET A 120 -1.31 11.46 1.14
C MET A 120 -1.35 9.94 1.16
N ASP A 121 -1.13 9.28 0.02
CA ASP A 121 -1.16 7.83 -0.09
C ASP A 121 -0.05 7.16 0.73
N GLU A 122 1.18 7.66 0.61
CA GLU A 122 2.32 7.17 1.40
C GLU A 122 2.11 7.43 2.89
N GLY A 123 1.73 8.66 3.28
CA GLY A 123 1.53 9.00 4.68
C GLY A 123 0.39 8.21 5.34
N LEU A 124 -0.70 7.96 4.59
CA LEU A 124 -1.79 7.10 5.05
C LEU A 124 -1.33 5.65 5.19
N LEU A 125 -0.56 5.12 4.23
CA LEU A 125 -0.02 3.77 4.30
C LEU A 125 0.95 3.61 5.47
N GLU A 126 1.87 4.56 5.68
CA GLU A 126 2.78 4.57 6.83
C GLU A 126 2.00 4.52 8.15
N GLY A 127 1.04 5.42 8.35
CA GLY A 127 0.23 5.45 9.56
C GLY A 127 -0.59 4.16 9.77
N TYR A 128 -1.11 3.61 8.68
CA TYR A 128 -1.85 2.34 8.69
C TYR A 128 -0.96 1.15 9.04
N THR A 129 0.29 1.16 8.57
CA THR A 129 1.31 0.13 8.83
C THR A 129 1.85 0.21 10.25
N LEU A 130 2.20 1.41 10.72
CA LEU A 130 2.67 1.67 12.08
C LEU A 130 1.66 1.26 13.17
N THR A 131 0.39 1.19 12.81
CA THR A 131 -0.71 0.77 13.68
C THR A 131 -1.11 -0.71 13.50
N GLY A 132 -0.24 -1.52 12.89
CA GLY A 132 -0.32 -2.98 12.87
C GLY A 132 -1.15 -3.58 11.74
N ARG A 133 -1.39 -2.83 10.65
CA ARG A 133 -2.21 -3.29 9.51
C ARG A 133 -1.39 -3.33 8.23
N TYR A 134 -1.93 -3.97 7.21
CA TYR A 134 -1.21 -4.30 5.97
C TYR A 134 -1.76 -3.49 4.81
N GLY A 135 -0.91 -3.09 3.88
CA GLY A 135 -1.39 -2.42 2.68
C GLY A 135 -0.34 -2.32 1.62
N PHE A 136 -0.72 -1.64 0.55
CA PHE A 136 0.17 -1.27 -0.54
C PHE A 136 -0.15 0.14 -1.03
N PHE A 137 0.86 0.81 -1.57
CA PHE A 137 0.72 2.04 -2.35
C PHE A 137 1.29 1.78 -3.74
N ALA A 138 0.47 1.94 -4.78
CA ALA A 138 0.91 1.82 -6.18
C ALA A 138 0.92 3.19 -6.85
N SER A 139 2.02 3.53 -7.51
CA SER A 139 2.19 4.77 -8.25
C SER A 139 2.89 4.54 -9.59
N TYR A 140 2.78 5.49 -10.52
CA TYR A 140 3.69 5.63 -11.63
C TYR A 140 5.14 5.76 -11.11
N GLU A 141 6.05 5.03 -11.74
CA GLU A 141 7.45 4.91 -11.28
C GLU A 141 8.14 6.26 -11.07
N SER A 142 7.97 7.20 -12.02
CA SER A 142 8.57 8.53 -11.94
C SER A 142 8.01 9.39 -10.80
N PHE A 143 6.75 9.20 -10.44
CA PHE A 143 6.08 10.02 -9.42
C PHE A 143 6.11 9.40 -8.04
N LEU A 144 6.40 8.10 -7.92
CA LEU A 144 6.79 7.50 -6.64
C LEU A 144 8.00 8.24 -6.01
N ARG A 145 8.83 8.88 -6.85
CA ARG A 145 9.95 9.73 -6.42
C ARG A 145 9.52 10.97 -5.63
N VAL A 146 8.28 11.45 -5.79
CA VAL A 146 7.72 12.56 -5.01
C VAL A 146 7.84 12.28 -3.50
N VAL A 147 7.75 11.01 -3.10
CA VAL A 147 7.80 10.58 -1.68
C VAL A 147 9.14 9.98 -1.25
N ASP A 148 10.23 10.17 -2.01
CA ASP A 148 11.56 9.68 -1.65
C ASP A 148 11.98 10.01 -0.21
N SER A 149 11.66 11.24 0.20
CA SER A 149 11.98 11.74 1.53
C SER A 149 11.16 11.06 2.61
N MET A 150 9.89 10.72 2.35
CA MET A 150 9.02 9.98 3.27
C MET A 150 9.54 8.55 3.44
N LEU A 151 9.80 7.84 2.34
CA LEU A 151 10.43 6.51 2.35
C LEU A 151 11.74 6.50 3.15
N THR A 152 12.54 7.56 3.03
CA THR A 152 13.77 7.71 3.82
C THR A 152 13.50 7.87 5.31
N GLN A 153 12.48 8.65 5.69
CA GLN A 153 12.12 8.82 7.11
C GLN A 153 11.55 7.52 7.68
N HIS A 154 10.69 6.83 6.93
CA HIS A 154 10.15 5.54 7.33
C HIS A 154 11.25 4.51 7.55
N PHE A 155 12.21 4.42 6.63
CA PHE A 155 13.37 3.55 6.77
C PHE A 155 14.20 3.88 8.03
N LYS A 156 14.49 5.17 8.27
CA LYS A 156 15.20 5.61 9.48
C LYS A 156 14.44 5.26 10.76
N TRP A 157 13.12 5.41 10.74
CA TRP A 157 12.25 5.03 11.84
C TRP A 157 12.32 3.53 12.12
N LEU A 158 12.15 2.69 11.09
CA LEU A 158 12.23 1.24 11.20
C LEU A 158 13.59 0.80 11.76
N ARG A 159 14.69 1.36 11.24
CA ARG A 159 16.03 1.07 11.74
C ARG A 159 16.16 1.34 13.23
N ASN A 160 15.82 2.56 13.65
CA ASN A 160 15.97 2.94 15.05
C ASN A 160 15.01 2.14 15.95
N ALA A 161 13.80 1.82 15.46
CA ALA A 161 12.85 0.99 16.19
C ALA A 161 13.38 -0.43 16.41
N HIS A 162 13.96 -1.05 15.37
CA HIS A 162 14.47 -2.41 15.42
C HIS A 162 15.81 -2.52 16.18
N GLU A 163 16.75 -1.59 15.94
CA GLU A 163 18.10 -1.65 16.49
C GLU A 163 18.19 -1.11 17.94
N GLU A 164 17.44 -0.06 18.29
CA GLU A 164 17.65 0.70 19.54
C GLU A 164 16.48 0.57 20.53
N ALA A 165 15.30 0.13 20.08
CA ALA A 165 14.08 0.13 20.90
C ALA A 165 13.52 -1.29 21.11
N SER A 166 14.22 -2.12 21.89
CA SER A 166 13.85 -3.52 22.17
C SER A 166 12.46 -3.75 22.78
N TRP A 167 11.82 -2.71 23.31
CA TRP A 167 10.45 -2.76 23.84
C TRP A 167 9.38 -2.57 22.75
N ARG A 168 9.77 -2.12 21.56
CA ARG A 168 8.88 -1.87 20.44
C ARG A 168 8.71 -3.15 19.64
N ALA A 169 7.47 -3.49 19.34
CA ALA A 169 7.14 -4.65 18.52
C ALA A 169 7.35 -4.32 17.04
N ASP A 170 7.85 -5.30 16.29
CA ASP A 170 7.98 -5.22 14.83
C ASP A 170 6.63 -4.98 14.17
N ILE A 171 6.63 -4.20 13.10
CA ILE A 171 5.43 -3.83 12.35
C ILE A 171 5.39 -4.57 11.00
N PRO A 172 4.21 -4.67 10.36
CA PRO A 172 4.13 -5.09 8.97
C PRO A 172 5.04 -4.25 8.06
N SER A 173 5.49 -4.81 6.95
CA SER A 173 6.27 -4.08 5.96
C SER A 173 5.42 -3.02 5.23
N LEU A 174 6.06 -1.90 4.92
CA LEU A 174 5.55 -0.91 3.97
C LEU A 174 5.75 -1.45 2.55
N ASN A 175 4.67 -1.66 1.79
CA ASN A 175 4.75 -2.18 0.42
C ASN A 175 4.44 -1.08 -0.58
N VAL A 176 5.44 -0.67 -1.37
CA VAL A 176 5.27 0.28 -2.47
C VAL A 176 5.48 -0.41 -3.81
N ILE A 177 4.70 -0.02 -4.82
CA ILE A 177 4.72 -0.61 -6.15
C ILE A 177 4.97 0.51 -7.16
N ALA A 178 6.13 0.48 -7.81
CA ALA A 178 6.39 1.27 -9.01
C ALA A 178 5.81 0.51 -10.22
N SER A 179 4.76 1.04 -10.83
CA SER A 179 4.18 0.54 -12.08
C SER A 179 4.21 1.64 -13.14
N SER A 180 3.65 1.37 -14.32
CA SER A 180 3.70 2.29 -15.47
C SER A 180 5.11 2.84 -15.63
N THR A 181 6.07 1.92 -15.76
CA THR A 181 7.51 2.23 -15.65
C THR A 181 7.99 3.05 -16.84
N ALA A 182 9.24 3.49 -16.81
CA ALA A 182 9.84 4.29 -17.89
C ALA A 182 9.69 3.67 -19.30
N PHE A 183 9.48 2.35 -19.39
CA PHE A 183 9.28 1.60 -20.64
C PHE A 183 7.81 1.32 -21.02
N GLN A 184 6.86 1.81 -20.23
CA GLN A 184 5.41 1.59 -20.42
C GLN A 184 4.61 2.91 -20.31
N GLN A 185 5.19 4.02 -20.80
CA GLN A 185 4.64 5.38 -20.70
C GLN A 185 4.22 5.95 -22.07
N ASP A 186 3.45 5.17 -22.82
CA ASP A 186 3.08 5.41 -24.23
C ASP A 186 2.43 6.78 -24.49
N HIS A 187 1.65 7.29 -23.52
CA HIS A 187 0.87 8.53 -23.68
C HIS A 187 1.47 9.76 -23.00
N ASN A 188 2.55 9.60 -22.22
CA ASN A 188 3.05 10.65 -21.33
C ASN A 188 4.46 11.15 -21.69
N GLY A 189 5.32 10.25 -22.20
CA GLY A 189 6.66 10.60 -22.68
C GLY A 189 7.67 10.92 -21.56
N TYR A 190 8.63 11.81 -21.86
CA TYR A 190 9.88 11.96 -21.10
C TYR A 190 9.71 12.37 -19.63
N SER A 191 8.68 13.15 -19.28
CA SER A 191 8.45 13.56 -17.89
C SER A 191 8.08 12.40 -16.96
N HIS A 192 7.74 11.23 -17.51
CA HIS A 192 7.34 10.04 -16.77
C HIS A 192 8.43 8.95 -16.77
N GLN A 193 9.68 9.30 -17.07
CA GLN A 193 10.79 8.35 -17.22
C GLN A 193 11.88 8.61 -16.18
N ASP A 194 11.66 8.14 -14.95
CA ASP A 194 12.68 8.15 -13.88
C ASP A 194 12.59 6.87 -13.02
N PRO A 195 13.39 5.82 -13.34
CA PRO A 195 13.47 4.60 -12.54
C PRO A 195 14.39 4.74 -11.30
N GLY A 196 14.77 5.96 -10.91
CA GLY A 196 15.77 6.24 -9.89
C GLY A 196 15.40 5.83 -8.46
N VAL A 197 14.14 5.43 -8.21
CA VAL A 197 13.70 4.91 -6.91
C VAL A 197 14.53 3.67 -6.50
N ILE A 198 14.97 2.86 -7.45
CA ILE A 198 15.84 1.70 -7.21
C ILE A 198 17.18 2.16 -6.61
N SER A 199 17.84 3.14 -7.24
CA SER A 199 19.11 3.69 -6.75
C SER A 199 18.97 4.24 -5.34
N HIS A 200 17.90 5.00 -5.09
CA HIS A 200 17.64 5.58 -3.78
C HIS A 200 17.43 4.55 -2.67
N LEU A 201 16.62 3.52 -2.93
CA LEU A 201 16.38 2.47 -1.93
C LEU A 201 17.64 1.60 -1.72
N ALA A 202 18.43 1.37 -2.76
CA ALA A 202 19.67 0.59 -2.67
C ALA A 202 20.76 1.22 -1.78
N GLU A 203 20.73 2.54 -1.57
CA GLU A 203 21.65 3.23 -0.66
C GLU A 203 21.31 3.02 0.83
N LYS A 204 20.15 2.44 1.13
CA LYS A 204 19.70 2.17 2.50
C LYS A 204 20.20 0.77 2.94
N ARG A 205 20.41 0.56 4.25
CA ARG A 205 20.94 -0.73 4.74
C ARG A 205 19.95 -1.87 4.48
N PRO A 206 20.42 -3.05 4.02
CA PRO A 206 19.57 -4.24 3.93
C PRO A 206 19.24 -4.78 5.34
N ASN A 207 18.10 -5.48 5.46
CA ASN A 207 17.61 -6.19 6.65
C ASN A 207 16.99 -5.30 7.76
N ILE A 208 16.02 -4.47 7.37
CA ILE A 208 15.20 -3.65 8.26
C ILE A 208 13.72 -3.86 7.91
#